data_AF-A0A968GVU8-F1
#
_entry.id   AF-A0A968GVU8-F1
#
_cell.length_a   1.000
_cell.length_b   1.000
_cell.length_c   1.000
_cell.angle_alpha   90.00
_cell.angle_beta   90.00
_cell.angle_gamma   90.00
#
_symmetry.space_group_name_H-M   'P 1'
#
loop_
_entity.id
_entity.type
_entity.pdbx_description
1 polymer ?
#
loop_
_entity_poly.entity_id
_entity_poly.type
_entity_poly.pdbx_seq_one_letter_code
_entity_poly.pdbx_strand_id
1 'polypeptide(L)'
;MEQVIPSGALRRQPGICLARAAQGETFVVLRHGRPIALLRPPREEEVTERRSATLLWRNMRDLLAEGRRKPLLITWYGVGTAVLEPLPDGYQEGGEP
;
A
#
# COMPACT_ATOMS: atom_id res chain seq x y z
N MET A 1 6.57 -2.60 12.34
CA MET A 1 7.77 -1.91 11.79
C MET A 1 7.36 -1.31 10.48
N GLU A 2 7.51 0.00 10.32
CA GLU A 2 7.09 0.72 9.12
C GLU A 2 8.30 0.84 8.18
N GLN A 3 8.19 0.29 6.98
CA GLN A 3 9.25 0.32 5.98
C GLN A 3 8.91 1.27 4.85
N VAL A 4 9.86 2.09 4.43
CA VAL A 4 9.63 3.04 3.34
C VAL A 4 10.04 2.39 2.01
N ILE A 5 9.13 2.33 1.04
CA ILE A 5 9.40 1.75 -0.28
C ILE A 5 9.09 2.75 -1.40
N PRO A 6 9.99 2.92 -2.38
CA PRO A 6 9.63 3.67 -3.57
C PRO A 6 8.62 2.89 -4.40
N SER A 7 7.65 3.59 -4.97
CA SER A 7 6.67 3.05 -5.92
C SER A 7 7.32 2.28 -7.08
N GLY A 8 8.54 2.63 -7.48
CA GLY A 8 9.33 1.86 -8.43
C GLY A 8 9.76 0.46 -7.93
N ALA A 9 10.10 0.32 -6.64
CA ALA A 9 10.40 -0.97 -6.04
C ALA A 9 9.14 -1.82 -5.88
N LEU A 10 8.03 -1.19 -5.44
CA LEU A 10 6.71 -1.83 -5.40
C LEU A 10 6.30 -2.37 -6.78
N ARG A 11 6.57 -1.62 -7.86
CA ARG A 11 6.32 -2.06 -9.23
C ARG A 11 7.21 -3.23 -9.68
N ARG A 12 8.47 -3.26 -9.25
CA ARG A 12 9.42 -4.33 -9.63
C ARG A 12 9.11 -5.65 -8.93
N GLN A 13 8.72 -5.60 -7.65
CA GLN A 13 8.51 -6.80 -6.82
C GLN A 13 7.16 -6.77 -6.09
N PRO A 14 6.06 -6.72 -6.83
CA PRO A 14 4.72 -6.54 -6.26
C PRO A 14 4.29 -7.67 -5.32
N GLY A 15 4.55 -8.91 -5.71
CA GLY A 15 4.17 -10.08 -4.92
C GLY A 15 4.89 -10.13 -3.58
N ILE A 16 6.16 -9.71 -3.53
CA ILE A 16 6.96 -9.70 -2.30
C ILE A 16 6.42 -8.64 -1.33
N CYS A 17 6.16 -7.42 -1.81
CA CYS A 17 5.58 -6.37 -0.97
C CYS A 17 4.22 -6.77 -0.39
N LEU A 18 3.35 -7.39 -1.21
CA LEU A 18 2.06 -7.87 -0.72
C LEU A 18 2.18 -9.03 0.26
N ALA A 19 3.04 -10.02 -0.03
CA ALA A 19 3.27 -11.14 0.86
C ALA A 19 3.79 -10.69 2.23
N ARG A 20 4.62 -9.64 2.26
CA ARG A 20 5.08 -9.03 3.50
C ARG A 20 3.98 -8.23 4.21
N ALA A 21 3.19 -7.47 3.45
CA ALA A 21 2.07 -6.73 4.01
C ALA A 21 1.05 -7.67 4.67
N ALA A 22 0.76 -8.82 4.05
CA ALA A 22 -0.10 -9.85 4.63
C ALA A 22 0.49 -10.51 5.89
N GLN A 23 1.82 -10.51 6.04
CA GLN A 23 2.49 -10.98 7.26
C GLN A 23 2.48 -9.94 8.39
N GLY A 24 1.86 -8.78 8.17
CA GLY A 24 1.75 -7.71 9.18
C GLY A 24 2.76 -6.58 9.01
N GLU A 25 3.59 -6.61 7.97
CA GLU A 25 4.48 -5.47 7.68
C GLU A 25 3.68 -4.29 7.11
N THR A 26 4.08 -3.08 7.51
CA THR A 26 3.47 -1.86 6.98
C THR A 26 4.50 -1.11 6.16
N PHE A 27 4.10 -0.66 4.98
CA PHE A 27 4.98 0.01 4.03
C PHE A 27 4.47 1.40 3.68
N VAL A 28 5.36 2.38 3.66
CA VAL A 28 5.05 3.72 3.16
C VAL A 28 5.51 3.85 1.73
N VAL A 29 4.56 4.07 0.84
CA VAL A 29 4.82 4.16 -0.58
C VAL A 29 5.26 5.57 -0.92
N LEU A 30 6.51 5.70 -1.38
CA LEU A 30 7.05 6.95 -1.90
C LEU A 30 6.82 7.09 -3.39
N ARG A 31 6.49 8.30 -3.84
CA ARG A 31 6.46 8.68 -5.25
C ARG A 31 7.28 9.95 -5.43
N HIS A 32 8.30 9.89 -6.29
CA HIS A 32 9.28 10.96 -6.45
C HIS A 32 9.88 11.44 -5.10
N GLY A 33 10.18 10.49 -4.21
CA GLY A 33 10.75 10.78 -2.88
C GLY A 33 9.76 11.38 -1.88
N ARG A 34 8.46 11.44 -2.19
CA ARG A 34 7.43 11.93 -1.27
C ARG A 34 6.50 10.80 -0.84
N PRO A 35 6.16 10.68 0.44
CA PRO A 35 5.19 9.71 0.91
C PRO A 35 3.82 10.11 0.36
N ILE A 36 3.13 9.14 -0.26
CA ILE A 36 1.82 9.38 -0.89
C ILE A 36 0.69 8.47 -0.40
N ALA A 37 1.04 7.29 0.13
CA ALA A 37 0.08 6.30 0.59
C ALA A 37 0.79 5.31 1.53
N LEU A 38 0.00 4.62 2.34
CA LEU A 38 0.44 3.59 3.26
C LEU A 38 -0.16 2.25 2.84
N LEU A 39 0.66 1.21 2.80
CA LEU A 39 0.30 -0.15 2.46
C LEU A 39 0.46 -1.02 3.70
N ARG A 40 -0.66 -1.42 4.32
CA ARG A 40 -0.67 -2.21 5.56
C ARG A 40 -1.40 -3.54 5.39
N PRO A 41 -1.28 -4.49 6.34
CA PRO A 41 -2.20 -5.62 6.43
C PRO A 41 -3.66 -5.18 6.46
N PRO A 42 -4.57 -5.93 5.81
CA PRO A 42 -6.00 -5.74 5.97
C PRO A 42 -6.42 -6.04 7.41
N ARG A 43 -7.34 -5.25 7.95
CA ARG A 43 -8.05 -5.60 9.19
C ARG A 43 -9.17 -6.61 8.88
N GLU A 44 -9.51 -7.46 9.83
CA GLU A 44 -10.49 -8.56 9.64
C GLU A 44 -11.87 -8.08 9.14
N GLU A 45 -12.26 -6.85 9.48
CA GLU A 45 -13.54 -6.24 9.12
C GLU A 45 -13.42 -5.12 8.07
N GLU A 46 -12.31 -5.05 7.34
CA GLU A 46 -12.05 -3.94 6.41
C GLU A 46 -12.87 -4.09 5.11
N VAL A 47 -14.10 -3.56 5.12
CA VAL A 47 -15.02 -3.53 3.97
C VAL A 47 -14.72 -2.32 3.09
N THR A 48 -13.54 -2.29 2.47
CA THR A 48 -13.22 -1.27 1.46
C THR A 48 -13.21 -1.82 0.03
N GLU A 49 -13.16 -0.92 -0.95
CA GLU A 49 -13.17 -1.26 -2.37
C GLU A 49 -11.99 -2.17 -2.73
N ARG A 50 -12.34 -3.34 -3.29
CA ARG A 50 -11.35 -4.33 -3.72
C ARG A 50 -10.76 -3.95 -5.07
N ARG A 51 -9.43 -4.00 -5.17
CA ARG A 51 -8.67 -3.77 -6.40
C ARG A 51 -7.61 -4.84 -6.55
N SER A 52 -7.52 -5.43 -7.73
CA SER A 52 -6.52 -6.47 -7.97
C SER A 52 -5.11 -5.89 -7.93
N ALA A 53 -4.19 -6.63 -7.32
CA ALA A 53 -2.75 -6.43 -7.42
C ALA A 53 -2.34 -6.14 -8.86
N THR A 54 -2.76 -6.96 -9.83
CA THR A 54 -2.45 -6.75 -11.25
C THR A 54 -2.87 -5.38 -11.78
N LEU A 55 -4.02 -4.86 -11.35
CA LEU A 55 -4.46 -3.50 -11.69
C LEU A 55 -3.57 -2.46 -11.01
N LEU A 56 -3.20 -2.68 -9.75
CA LEU A 56 -2.28 -1.81 -9.01
C LEU A 56 -0.95 -1.64 -9.74
N TRP A 57 -0.38 -2.67 -10.36
CA TRP A 57 0.91 -2.52 -11.05
C TRP A 57 0.77 -1.97 -12.47
N ARG A 58 -0.32 -2.31 -13.17
CA ARG A 58 -0.60 -1.79 -14.53
C ARG A 58 -1.01 -0.32 -14.52
N ASN A 59 -1.83 0.07 -13.55
CA ASN A 59 -2.39 1.42 -13.39
C ASN A 59 -1.91 2.07 -12.08
N MET A 60 -0.64 1.85 -11.75
CA MET A 60 -0.07 2.25 -10.46
C MET A 60 -0.25 3.74 -10.15
N ARG A 61 -0.13 4.61 -11.15
CA ARG A 61 -0.33 6.04 -10.95
C ARG A 61 -1.76 6.37 -10.52
N ASP A 62 -2.75 5.72 -11.13
CA ASP A 62 -4.16 5.95 -10.89
C ASP A 62 -4.58 5.35 -9.54
N LEU A 63 -4.20 4.10 -9.28
CA LEU A 63 -4.54 3.44 -8.02
C LEU A 63 -3.81 4.01 -6.80
N LEU A 64 -2.59 4.51 -6.95
CA LEU A 64 -1.94 5.28 -5.89
C LEU A 64 -2.63 6.62 -5.65
N ALA A 65 -3.16 7.26 -6.69
CA ALA A 65 -3.93 8.49 -6.55
C ALA A 65 -5.30 8.23 -5.91
N GLU A 66 -5.95 7.11 -6.23
CA GLU A 66 -7.16 6.66 -5.53
C GLU A 66 -6.86 6.29 -4.07
N GLY A 67 -5.80 5.50 -3.83
CA GLY A 67 -5.34 5.09 -2.50
C GLY A 67 -4.98 6.26 -1.60
N ARG A 68 -4.51 7.37 -2.18
CA ARG A 68 -4.30 8.64 -1.47
C ARG A 68 -5.60 9.34 -1.06
N ARG A 69 -6.74 8.99 -1.66
CA ARG A 69 -8.05 9.61 -1.37
C ARG A 69 -8.92 8.74 -0.48
N LYS A 70 -8.83 7.43 -0.63
CA LYS A 70 -9.65 6.45 0.08
C LYS A 70 -8.85 5.16 0.29
N PRO A 71 -9.12 4.41 1.38
CA PRO A 71 -8.54 3.08 1.56
C PRO A 71 -9.00 2.13 0.45
N LEU A 72 -8.11 1.28 -0.03
CA LEU A 72 -8.35 0.29 -1.08
C LEU A 72 -7.80 -1.07 -0.66
N LEU A 73 -8.61 -2.12 -0.76
CA LEU A 73 -8.20 -3.48 -0.44
C LEU A 73 -7.55 -4.09 -1.68
N ILE A 74 -6.24 -4.23 -1.65
CA ILE A 74 -5.46 -4.85 -2.70
C ILE A 74 -5.59 -6.38 -2.58
N THR A 75 -6.12 -6.99 -3.64
CA THR A 75 -6.32 -8.44 -3.71
C THR A 75 -5.25 -9.11 -4.56
N TRP A 76 -4.62 -10.17 -4.06
CA TRP A 76 -3.71 -11.02 -4.83
C TRP A 76 -4.32 -12.41 -4.98
N TYR A 77 -4.42 -12.90 -6.23
CA TYR A 77 -5.13 -14.14 -6.55
C TYR A 77 -6.57 -14.21 -5.95
N GLY A 78 -7.24 -13.06 -5.84
CA GLY A 78 -8.60 -12.97 -5.30
C GLY A 78 -8.68 -12.85 -3.77
N VAL A 79 -7.56 -12.96 -3.05
CA VAL A 79 -7.48 -12.86 -1.59
C VAL A 79 -7.11 -11.43 -1.20
N GLY A 80 -7.81 -10.82 -0.24
CA GLY A 80 -7.45 -9.51 0.32
C GLY A 80 -6.12 -9.62 1.07
N THR A 81 -5.06 -9.00 0.54
CA THR A 81 -3.69 -9.23 1.01
C THR A 81 -3.11 -8.00 1.69
N ALA A 82 -3.47 -6.81 1.23
CA ALA A 82 -2.98 -5.54 1.78
C ALA A 82 -4.02 -4.44 1.56
N VAL A 83 -4.02 -3.42 2.42
CA VAL A 83 -4.82 -2.22 2.26
C VAL A 83 -3.91 -1.05 1.95
N LEU A 84 -4.20 -0.38 0.84
CA LEU A 84 -3.56 0.86 0.42
C LEU A 84 -4.45 2.02 0.87
N GLU A 85 -3.98 2.84 1.78
CA GLU A 85 -4.75 3.93 2.37
C GLU A 85 -4.01 5.28 2.31
N PRO A 86 -4.76 6.39 2.45
CA PRO A 86 -4.15 7.70 2.58
C PRO A 86 -3.21 7.73 3.78
N LEU A 87 -2.14 8.50 3.67
CA LEU A 87 -1.32 8.79 4.84
C LEU A 87 -2.18 9.53 5.87
N PRO A 88 -2.10 9.13 7.16
CA PRO A 88 -2.78 9.86 8.21
C PRO A 88 -2.25 11.30 8.27
N ASP A 89 -3.15 12.23 8.59
CA ASP A 89 -2.79 13.63 8.78
C ASP A 89 -1.77 13.72 9.94
N GLY A 90 -0.57 14.22 9.65
CA GLY A 90 0.55 14.20 10.59
C GLY A 90 1.52 13.01 10.48
N TYR A 91 1.49 12.23 9.39
CA TYR A 91 2.53 11.21 9.15
C TYR A 91 3.93 11.84 9.15
N GLN A 92 4.71 11.59 10.21
CA GLN A 92 6.13 11.93 10.29
C GLN A 92 6.93 10.78 9.67
N GLU A 93 7.77 11.10 8.67
CA GLU A 93 8.68 10.12 8.07
C GLU A 93 9.63 9.61 9.16
N GLY A 94 9.37 8.40 9.68
CA GLY A 94 10.26 7.71 10.62
C GLY A 94 10.63 8.54 11.85
N GLY A 95 9.72 8.62 12.83
CA GLY A 95 10.14 8.91 14.20
C GLY A 95 10.96 7.74 14.75
N GLU A 96 12.27 7.75 14.56
CA GLU A 96 13.18 7.02 15.45
C GLU A 96 13.30 7.83 16.77
N PRO A 97 13.14 7.20 17.96
CA PRO A 97 13.29 7.85 19.26
C PRO A 97 14.75 8.21 19.59
#